data_AF-A0A819FZL1-F1
#
_entry.id   AF-A0A819FZL1-F1
#
_cell.length_a   1.000
_cell.length_b   1.000
_cell.length_c   1.000
_cell.angle_alpha   90.00
_cell.angle_beta   90.00
_cell.angle_gamma   90.00
#
_symmetry.space_group_name_H-M   'P 1'
#
loop_
_entity.id
_entity.type
_entity.pdbx_description
1 polymer ?
#
loop_
_entity_poly.entity_id
_entity_poly.type
_entity_poly.pdbx_seq_one_letter_code
_entity_poly.pdbx_strand_id
1 'polypeptide(L)'
;MKSAIEMKAMHTRMLSPSFYVLPLGTSGGLEEDNLSSYLLASINDYIPSSTYIALDCGTIRHGIEMAIEHKSLPEDTDIDVFIRNQIKAYLISHGHLDRVSGFLLNNPNDKAEKVIVGLNETIQIIQDHYYNNKAWINFGPTGLKTYNYQILDPFSSTSVPIPGTDFDVRIFRLCHICPFLSSAFLISRRTYSSEAVLYLGDTGPDDVEKMTLPNNRTYSPGYLKQLWQAITPLIAERKLKAIFIEVSYPNGRSSNQLFGHLTPEWLLKELNVLRRYHKINNVKIIITHIKPEKNARNTIIKELNSATSLGFNFVFPTQGRGIWL
;
A
#
# COMPACT_ATOMS: atom_id res chain seq x y z
N MET A 1 -22.33 49.57 0.12
CA MET A 1 -22.75 48.31 -0.53
C MET A 1 -21.51 47.64 -1.10
N LYS A 2 -20.93 46.67 -0.38
CA LYS A 2 -19.90 45.80 -0.96
C LYS A 2 -20.58 44.96 -2.03
N SER A 3 -20.03 44.97 -3.24
CA SER A 3 -20.65 44.32 -4.39
C SER A 3 -20.85 42.83 -4.11
N ALA A 4 -21.98 42.29 -4.56
CA ALA A 4 -22.33 40.87 -4.45
C ALA A 4 -21.34 39.90 -5.14
N ILE A 5 -20.26 40.44 -5.73
CA ILE A 5 -19.19 39.72 -6.40
C ILE A 5 -18.14 39.21 -5.40
N GLU A 6 -17.93 39.91 -4.27
CA GLU A 6 -16.99 39.46 -3.22
C GLU A 6 -17.58 38.40 -2.27
N MET A 7 -18.90 38.20 -2.27
CA MET A 7 -19.58 37.19 -1.45
C MET A 7 -19.64 35.80 -2.10
N LYS A 8 -19.02 35.59 -3.27
CA LYS A 8 -19.04 34.30 -4.00
C LYS A 8 -17.73 33.51 -4.00
N ALA A 9 -16.70 33.96 -3.27
CA ALA A 9 -15.42 33.27 -3.20
C ALA A 9 -15.07 32.72 -1.80
N MET A 10 -16.09 32.48 -0.96
CA MET A 10 -15.94 31.70 0.28
C MET A 10 -16.63 30.33 0.12
N HIS A 11 -16.55 29.74 -1.07
CA HIS A 11 -16.67 28.29 -1.19
C HIS A 11 -15.49 27.72 -0.41
N THR A 12 -15.77 27.12 0.74
CA THR A 12 -14.92 26.09 1.32
C THR A 12 -14.55 25.17 0.15
N ARG A 13 -13.32 25.29 -0.36
CA ARG A 13 -12.85 24.46 -1.46
C ARG A 13 -12.85 23.05 -0.88
N MET A 14 -13.92 22.29 -1.09
CA MET A 14 -13.94 20.87 -0.81
C MET A 14 -12.70 20.34 -1.51
N LEU A 15 -11.77 19.77 -0.74
CA LEU A 15 -10.59 19.15 -1.31
C LEU A 15 -11.10 18.08 -2.27
N SER A 16 -10.92 18.31 -3.56
CA SER A 16 -11.23 17.35 -4.60
C SER A 16 -10.33 16.13 -4.40
N PRO A 17 -10.88 14.91 -4.45
CA PRO A 17 -10.08 13.71 -4.27
C PRO A 17 -9.07 13.58 -5.42
N SER A 18 -7.88 13.12 -5.09
CA SER A 18 -6.76 13.02 -6.02
C SER A 18 -6.48 11.57 -6.41
N PHE A 19 -6.95 10.64 -5.60
CA PHE A 19 -6.78 9.20 -5.82
C PHE A 19 -8.08 8.45 -5.56
N TYR A 20 -8.29 7.41 -6.37
CA TYR A 20 -9.31 6.40 -6.17
C TYR A 20 -8.63 5.08 -5.83
N VAL A 21 -9.08 4.45 -4.76
CA VAL A 21 -8.53 3.18 -4.27
C VAL A 21 -9.60 2.11 -4.32
N LEU A 22 -9.29 0.97 -4.92
CA LEU A 22 -10.12 -0.24 -4.85
C LEU A 22 -9.42 -1.28 -3.97
N PRO A 23 -9.89 -1.52 -2.73
CA PRO A 23 -9.39 -2.60 -1.90
C PRO A 23 -9.82 -3.95 -2.49
N LEU A 24 -8.91 -4.67 -3.15
CA LEU A 24 -9.19 -6.00 -3.70
C LEU A 24 -9.08 -7.09 -2.64
N GLY A 25 -8.27 -6.87 -1.61
CA GLY A 25 -8.25 -7.68 -0.41
C GLY A 25 -7.70 -6.91 0.78
N THR A 26 -8.25 -7.17 1.95
CA THR A 26 -8.06 -6.37 3.17
C THR A 26 -7.64 -7.19 4.39
N SER A 27 -7.50 -8.51 4.19
CA SER A 27 -7.12 -9.51 5.19
C SER A 27 -5.63 -9.84 5.11
N GLY A 28 -5.09 -10.38 6.19
CA GLY A 28 -3.69 -10.81 6.29
C GLY A 28 -3.55 -12.31 6.41
N GLY A 29 -3.66 -13.06 5.31
CA GLY A 29 -3.50 -14.53 5.27
C GLY A 29 -4.80 -15.31 5.52
N LEU A 30 -4.75 -16.64 5.36
CA LEU A 30 -5.83 -17.64 5.52
C LEU A 30 -7.04 -17.52 4.56
N GLU A 31 -7.54 -16.31 4.32
CA GLU A 31 -8.65 -16.03 3.39
C GLU A 31 -8.08 -15.77 1.99
N GLU A 32 -7.87 -16.84 1.20
CA GLU A 32 -7.22 -16.78 -0.13
C GLU A 32 -7.89 -15.77 -1.10
N ASP A 33 -9.17 -15.53 -0.89
CA ASP A 33 -10.01 -14.63 -1.67
C ASP A 33 -10.04 -13.18 -1.14
N ASN A 34 -9.34 -12.84 -0.06
CA ASN A 34 -9.32 -11.49 0.55
C ASN A 34 -7.93 -11.08 1.06
N LEU A 35 -6.86 -11.61 0.49
CA LEU A 35 -5.48 -11.29 0.82
C LEU A 35 -5.09 -9.88 0.35
N SER A 36 -4.25 -9.20 1.14
CA SER A 36 -3.92 -7.79 0.93
C SER A 36 -3.54 -7.45 -0.52
N SER A 37 -4.36 -6.58 -1.11
CA SER A 37 -4.16 -6.05 -2.45
C SER A 37 -5.05 -4.83 -2.67
N TYR A 38 -4.51 -3.78 -3.27
CA TYR A 38 -5.22 -2.53 -3.50
C TYR A 38 -4.89 -2.00 -4.89
N LEU A 39 -5.89 -1.63 -5.68
CA LEU A 39 -5.67 -0.87 -6.90
C LEU A 39 -5.71 0.62 -6.58
N LEU A 40 -4.80 1.38 -7.18
CA LEU A 40 -4.73 2.83 -7.08
C LEU A 40 -4.84 3.44 -8.48
N ALA A 41 -5.80 4.34 -8.65
CA ALA A 41 -5.94 5.21 -9.81
C ALA A 41 -5.86 6.67 -9.39
N SER A 42 -5.39 7.53 -10.30
CA SER A 42 -5.48 8.97 -10.15
C SER A 42 -6.90 9.45 -10.45
N ILE A 43 -7.28 10.62 -9.94
CA ILE A 43 -8.56 11.27 -10.27
C ILE A 43 -8.28 12.57 -11.00
N ASN A 44 -8.97 12.78 -12.13
CA ASN A 44 -9.03 14.05 -12.83
C ASN A 44 -10.50 14.47 -12.94
N ASP A 45 -10.84 15.68 -12.49
CA ASP A 45 -12.20 16.22 -12.55
C ASP A 45 -13.27 15.29 -11.97
N TYR A 46 -12.99 14.68 -10.81
CA TYR A 46 -13.84 13.70 -10.12
C TYR A 46 -14.08 12.38 -10.88
N ILE A 47 -13.31 12.13 -11.93
CA ILE A 47 -13.34 10.88 -12.71
C ILE A 47 -12.03 10.12 -12.46
N PRO A 48 -12.09 8.89 -11.90
CA PRO A 48 -10.93 8.02 -11.80
C PRO A 48 -10.36 7.70 -13.19
N SER A 49 -9.03 7.67 -13.29
CA SER A 49 -8.35 7.14 -14.47
C SER A 49 -8.78 5.69 -14.70
N SER A 50 -8.87 5.29 -15.98
CA SER A 50 -9.09 3.90 -16.35
C SER A 50 -7.85 3.01 -16.15
N THR A 51 -6.70 3.60 -15.79
CA THR A 51 -5.47 2.88 -15.51
C THR A 51 -5.18 2.83 -14.02
N TYR A 52 -4.78 1.65 -13.54
CA TYR A 52 -4.47 1.37 -12.15
C TYR A 52 -3.04 0.85 -12.00
N ILE A 53 -2.44 1.11 -10.84
CA ILE A 53 -1.35 0.29 -10.31
C ILE A 53 -1.90 -0.61 -9.20
N ALA A 54 -1.34 -1.81 -9.04
CA ALA A 54 -1.65 -2.69 -7.93
C ALA A 54 -0.57 -2.57 -6.84
N LEU A 55 -1.01 -2.43 -5.60
CA LEU A 55 -0.20 -2.35 -4.38
C LEU A 55 -0.38 -3.65 -3.61
N ASP A 56 0.62 -4.52 -3.68
CA ASP A 56 0.52 -5.96 -3.40
C ASP A 56 -0.65 -6.64 -4.13
N CYS A 57 -0.60 -7.96 -4.19
CA CYS A 57 -1.37 -8.75 -5.14
C CYS A 57 -1.79 -10.11 -4.58
N GLY A 58 -2.08 -10.19 -3.29
CA GLY A 58 -2.60 -11.41 -2.68
C GLY A 58 -3.90 -11.88 -3.32
N THR A 59 -4.83 -10.96 -3.54
CA THR A 59 -6.08 -11.23 -4.25
C THR A 59 -6.26 -10.23 -5.39
N ILE A 60 -6.50 -10.71 -6.60
CA ILE A 60 -6.79 -9.86 -7.77
C ILE A 60 -8.20 -10.15 -8.29
N ARG A 61 -8.43 -11.33 -8.87
CA ARG A 61 -9.68 -11.68 -9.56
C ARG A 61 -10.91 -11.55 -8.67
N HIS A 62 -10.94 -12.23 -7.53
CA HIS A 62 -12.09 -12.17 -6.63
C HIS A 62 -12.33 -10.76 -6.07
N GLY A 63 -11.26 -10.01 -5.79
CA GLY A 63 -11.37 -8.61 -5.39
C GLY A 63 -12.04 -7.73 -6.46
N ILE A 64 -11.81 -8.00 -7.74
CA ILE A 64 -12.48 -7.31 -8.86
C ILE A 64 -13.96 -7.73 -8.92
N GLU A 65 -14.28 -9.02 -8.71
CA GLU A 65 -15.68 -9.49 -8.58
C GLU A 65 -16.42 -8.73 -7.47
N MET A 66 -15.81 -8.62 -6.28
CA MET A 66 -16.37 -7.85 -5.17
C MET A 66 -16.49 -6.36 -5.48
N ALA A 67 -15.57 -5.80 -6.27
CA ALA A 67 -15.66 -4.40 -6.70
C ALA A 67 -16.83 -4.14 -7.66
N ILE A 68 -17.15 -5.12 -8.51
CA ILE A 68 -18.34 -5.09 -9.38
C ILE A 68 -19.61 -5.22 -8.52
N GLU A 69 -19.66 -6.18 -7.60
CA GLU A 69 -20.81 -6.40 -6.70
C GLU A 69 -21.12 -5.13 -5.87
N HIS A 70 -20.08 -4.45 -5.40
CA HIS A 70 -20.20 -3.20 -4.66
C HIS A 70 -20.31 -1.94 -5.53
N LYS A 71 -20.49 -2.08 -6.85
CA LYS A 71 -20.67 -0.98 -7.81
C LYS A 71 -19.53 0.05 -7.78
N SER A 72 -18.36 -0.40 -7.34
CA SER A 72 -17.10 0.36 -7.41
C SER A 72 -16.44 0.19 -8.77
N LEU A 73 -16.83 -0.85 -9.52
CA LEU A 73 -16.62 -1.01 -10.95
C LEU A 73 -17.96 -1.22 -11.67
N PRO A 74 -18.04 -0.94 -12.99
CA PRO A 74 -19.23 -1.21 -13.80
C PRO A 74 -19.66 -2.69 -13.78
N GLU A 75 -20.97 -2.94 -13.83
CA GLU A 75 -21.56 -4.28 -13.82
C GLU A 75 -21.13 -5.15 -15.03
N ASP A 76 -20.79 -4.53 -16.15
CA ASP A 76 -20.33 -5.16 -17.40
C ASP A 76 -18.80 -5.27 -17.52
N THR A 77 -18.06 -5.06 -16.43
CA THR A 77 -16.59 -5.18 -16.43
C THR A 77 -16.16 -6.60 -16.75
N ASP A 78 -15.53 -6.80 -17.92
CA ASP A 78 -14.80 -8.02 -18.23
C ASP A 78 -13.50 -8.06 -17.40
N ILE A 79 -13.42 -9.02 -16.48
CA ILE A 79 -12.32 -9.13 -15.51
C ILE A 79 -10.99 -9.47 -16.19
N ASP A 80 -10.99 -10.30 -17.23
CA ASP A 80 -9.77 -10.67 -17.93
C ASP A 80 -9.21 -9.48 -18.71
N VAL A 81 -10.10 -8.74 -19.37
CA VAL A 81 -9.75 -7.47 -20.03
C VAL A 81 -9.28 -6.46 -19.00
N PHE A 82 -9.97 -6.33 -17.86
CA PHE A 82 -9.61 -5.40 -16.79
C PHE A 82 -8.20 -5.66 -16.26
N ILE A 83 -7.92 -6.90 -15.87
CA ILE A 83 -6.59 -7.28 -15.38
C ILE A 83 -5.55 -6.96 -16.46
N ARG A 84 -5.75 -7.41 -17.70
CA ARG A 84 -4.78 -7.25 -18.79
C ARG A 84 -4.53 -5.78 -19.15
N ASN A 85 -5.57 -4.98 -19.30
CA ASN A 85 -5.50 -3.67 -19.94
C ASN A 85 -5.55 -2.50 -18.97
N GLN A 86 -6.15 -2.64 -17.79
CA GLN A 86 -6.34 -1.52 -16.85
C GLN A 86 -5.28 -1.53 -15.75
N ILE A 87 -4.80 -2.69 -15.31
CA ILE A 87 -3.68 -2.77 -14.35
C ILE A 87 -2.34 -2.66 -15.11
N LYS A 88 -1.56 -1.62 -14.85
CA LYS A 88 -0.34 -1.30 -15.61
C LYS A 88 0.96 -1.73 -14.93
N ALA A 89 0.94 -1.81 -13.61
CA ALA A 89 2.11 -2.14 -12.80
C ALA A 89 1.71 -2.86 -11.52
N TYR A 90 2.62 -3.70 -11.02
CA TYR A 90 2.49 -4.42 -9.76
C TYR A 90 3.62 -3.97 -8.82
N LEU A 91 3.29 -3.22 -7.77
CA LEU A 91 4.22 -2.78 -6.73
C LEU A 91 4.14 -3.80 -5.60
N ILE A 92 5.17 -4.64 -5.48
CA ILE A 92 5.21 -5.75 -4.54
C ILE A 92 6.10 -5.39 -3.36
N SER A 93 5.52 -5.33 -2.16
CA SER A 93 6.19 -4.91 -0.94
C SER A 93 7.26 -5.91 -0.50
N HIS A 94 6.93 -7.20 -0.56
CA HIS A 94 7.82 -8.33 -0.29
C HIS A 94 7.28 -9.63 -0.91
N GLY A 95 8.13 -10.64 -0.98
CA GLY A 95 7.86 -11.88 -1.71
C GLY A 95 7.15 -12.98 -0.91
N HIS A 96 6.42 -12.68 0.17
CA HIS A 96 5.57 -13.69 0.81
C HIS A 96 4.40 -14.07 -0.09
N LEU A 97 3.89 -15.29 0.04
CA LEU A 97 2.90 -15.83 -0.89
C LEU A 97 1.58 -15.06 -0.87
N ASP A 98 1.13 -14.61 0.30
CA ASP A 98 -0.03 -13.72 0.45
C ASP A 98 0.19 -12.31 -0.10
N ARG A 99 1.46 -11.95 -0.35
CA ARG A 99 1.98 -10.90 -1.25
C ARG A 99 1.50 -10.96 -2.70
N VAL A 100 1.56 -12.17 -3.26
CA VAL A 100 1.77 -12.35 -4.70
C VAL A 100 0.85 -13.38 -5.33
N SER A 101 0.13 -14.19 -4.55
CA SER A 101 -0.65 -15.33 -5.04
C SER A 101 -1.67 -14.95 -6.12
N GLY A 102 -2.48 -13.93 -5.88
CA GLY A 102 -3.47 -13.43 -6.84
C GLY A 102 -2.83 -12.93 -8.13
N PHE A 103 -1.68 -12.28 -8.06
CA PHE A 103 -0.88 -11.95 -9.24
C PHE A 103 -0.42 -13.22 -9.98
N LEU A 104 0.26 -14.15 -9.29
CA LEU A 104 0.81 -15.37 -9.87
C LEU A 104 -0.26 -16.19 -10.62
N LEU A 105 -1.42 -16.38 -9.98
CA LEU A 105 -2.55 -17.15 -10.52
C LEU A 105 -3.16 -16.50 -11.78
N ASN A 106 -3.09 -15.16 -11.91
CA ASN A 106 -3.67 -14.46 -13.05
C ASN A 106 -2.67 -14.19 -14.20
N ASN A 107 -1.37 -14.43 -13.99
CA ASN A 107 -0.36 -14.22 -15.03
C ASN A 107 -0.57 -14.98 -16.35
N PRO A 108 -1.05 -16.24 -16.38
CA PRO A 108 -1.21 -16.98 -17.63
C PRO A 108 -2.13 -16.32 -18.67
N ASN A 109 -3.10 -15.52 -18.21
CA ASN A 109 -4.04 -14.79 -19.07
C ASN A 109 -3.60 -13.36 -19.38
N ASP A 110 -2.49 -12.92 -18.78
CA ASP A 110 -1.92 -11.61 -19.01
C ASP A 110 -0.95 -11.66 -20.19
N LYS A 111 -1.19 -10.79 -21.16
CA LYS A 111 -0.40 -10.69 -22.40
C LYS A 111 0.12 -9.28 -22.63
N ALA A 112 -0.21 -8.35 -21.71
CA ALA A 112 0.28 -6.99 -21.80
C ALA A 112 1.68 -6.92 -21.15
N GLU A 113 2.59 -6.19 -21.79
CA GLU A 113 3.87 -5.88 -21.19
C GLU A 113 3.66 -4.95 -20.00
N LYS A 114 4.02 -5.42 -18.81
CA LYS A 114 3.84 -4.70 -17.54
C LYS A 114 5.13 -4.70 -16.73
N VAL A 115 5.14 -3.91 -15.68
CA VAL A 115 6.29 -3.83 -14.76
C VAL A 115 5.95 -4.37 -13.37
N ILE A 116 6.87 -5.13 -12.80
CA ILE A 116 6.89 -5.48 -11.38
C ILE A 116 7.92 -4.58 -10.71
N VAL A 117 7.48 -3.82 -9.72
CA VAL A 117 8.26 -2.82 -9.01
C VAL A 117 8.49 -3.32 -7.59
N GLY A 118 9.73 -3.25 -7.09
CA GLY A 118 10.06 -3.69 -5.74
C GLY A 118 11.53 -3.47 -5.39
N LEU A 119 11.91 -3.88 -4.18
CA LEU A 119 13.32 -3.99 -3.79
C LEU A 119 14.00 -5.12 -4.57
N ASN A 120 15.33 -5.07 -4.66
CA ASN A 120 16.11 -6.12 -5.32
C ASN A 120 15.82 -7.49 -4.69
N GLU A 121 15.79 -7.56 -3.36
CA GLU A 121 15.53 -8.76 -2.58
C GLU A 121 14.14 -9.34 -2.87
N THR A 122 13.14 -8.46 -3.05
CA THR A 122 11.77 -8.88 -3.42
C THR A 122 11.73 -9.48 -4.82
N ILE A 123 12.38 -8.83 -5.80
CA ILE A 123 12.45 -9.32 -7.18
C ILE A 123 13.23 -10.64 -7.24
N GLN A 124 14.31 -10.79 -6.47
CA GLN A 124 15.05 -12.05 -6.36
C GLN A 124 14.17 -13.20 -5.84
N ILE A 125 13.36 -12.97 -4.80
CA ILE A 125 12.41 -13.99 -4.33
C ILE A 125 11.46 -14.42 -5.47
N ILE A 126 10.94 -13.46 -6.23
CA ILE A 126 10.05 -13.77 -7.37
C ILE A 126 10.78 -14.61 -8.41
N GLN A 127 12.01 -14.25 -8.78
CA GLN A 127 12.80 -14.97 -9.78
C GLN A 127 13.16 -16.39 -9.33
N ASP A 128 13.66 -16.53 -8.10
CA ASP A 128 14.26 -17.77 -7.62
C ASP A 128 13.20 -18.79 -7.17
N HIS A 129 12.07 -18.31 -6.63
CA HIS A 129 11.09 -19.19 -5.98
C HIS A 129 9.78 -19.34 -6.75
N TYR A 130 9.36 -18.34 -7.55
CA TYR A 130 8.11 -18.43 -8.30
C TYR A 130 8.35 -18.57 -9.81
N TYR A 131 9.09 -17.66 -10.42
CA TYR A 131 9.36 -17.60 -11.86
C TYR A 131 10.58 -18.42 -12.27
N ASN A 132 10.62 -19.68 -11.85
CA ASN A 132 11.75 -20.59 -12.02
C ASN A 132 11.45 -21.78 -12.94
N ASN A 133 10.29 -21.80 -13.61
CA ASN A 133 9.77 -22.91 -14.43
C ASN A 133 9.59 -24.24 -13.66
N LYS A 134 9.59 -24.19 -12.33
CA LYS A 134 9.32 -25.34 -11.45
C LYS A 134 8.06 -25.11 -10.64
N ALA A 135 8.05 -24.04 -9.84
CA ALA A 135 6.89 -23.63 -9.07
C ALA A 135 5.84 -22.98 -9.99
N TRP A 136 6.29 -22.06 -10.86
CA TRP A 136 5.46 -21.40 -11.85
C TRP A 136 6.25 -21.12 -13.14
N ILE A 137 5.53 -20.86 -14.23
CA ILE A 137 6.14 -20.45 -15.51
C ILE A 137 6.87 -19.12 -15.29
N ASN A 138 8.07 -18.98 -15.86
CA ASN A 138 8.81 -17.74 -15.81
C ASN A 138 8.22 -16.71 -16.79
N PHE A 139 7.41 -15.80 -16.28
CA PHE A 139 6.87 -14.66 -17.05
C PHE A 139 7.79 -13.44 -17.07
N GLY A 140 8.94 -13.50 -16.39
CA GLY A 140 9.92 -12.42 -16.31
C GLY A 140 10.82 -12.29 -17.53
N PRO A 141 11.82 -11.38 -17.48
CA PRO A 141 12.67 -11.02 -18.63
C PRO A 141 13.52 -12.17 -19.20
N THR A 142 13.86 -13.16 -18.38
CA THR A 142 14.62 -14.34 -18.79
C THR A 142 13.74 -15.50 -19.28
N GLY A 143 12.41 -15.35 -19.20
CA GLY A 143 11.42 -16.31 -19.65
C GLY A 143 10.54 -15.74 -20.77
N LEU A 144 9.23 -15.69 -20.54
CA LEU A 144 8.24 -15.24 -21.54
C LEU A 144 8.23 -13.72 -21.78
N LYS A 145 8.93 -12.92 -20.97
CA LYS A 145 9.05 -11.45 -21.11
C LYS A 145 7.73 -10.69 -21.02
N THR A 146 6.69 -11.29 -20.45
CA THR A 146 5.42 -10.61 -20.15
C THR A 146 5.63 -9.50 -19.12
N TYR A 147 6.51 -9.73 -18.14
CA TYR A 147 6.85 -8.74 -17.11
C TYR A 147 8.30 -8.30 -17.20
N ASN A 148 8.50 -6.99 -17.08
CA ASN A 148 9.79 -6.38 -16.81
C ASN A 148 9.93 -6.10 -15.31
N TYR A 149 11.18 -6.02 -14.82
CA TYR A 149 11.47 -5.64 -13.44
C TYR A 149 11.97 -4.21 -13.35
N GLN A 150 11.37 -3.43 -12.45
CA GLN A 150 11.85 -2.10 -12.07
C GLN A 150 12.27 -2.15 -10.61
N ILE A 151 13.54 -2.52 -10.41
CA ILE A 151 14.18 -2.57 -9.11
C ILE A 151 14.46 -1.14 -8.67
N LEU A 152 13.98 -0.77 -7.48
CA LEU A 152 14.14 0.58 -6.93
C LEU A 152 15.22 0.60 -5.84
N ASP A 153 16.08 1.62 -5.88
CA ASP A 153 17.08 1.86 -4.84
C ASP A 153 16.44 2.58 -3.63
N PRO A 154 16.39 1.95 -2.44
CA PRO A 154 15.81 2.57 -1.25
C PRO A 154 16.62 3.74 -0.69
N PHE A 155 17.85 3.96 -1.16
CA PHE A 155 18.69 5.09 -0.77
C PHE A 155 18.51 6.31 -1.67
N SER A 156 17.88 6.13 -2.84
CA SER A 156 17.58 7.24 -3.74
C SER A 156 16.64 8.25 -3.08
N SER A 157 16.92 9.53 -3.27
CA SER A 157 16.04 10.64 -2.89
C SER A 157 15.00 10.98 -3.95
N THR A 158 15.15 10.42 -5.16
CA THR A 158 14.37 10.80 -6.35
C THR A 158 13.35 9.72 -6.68
N SER A 159 12.12 10.14 -6.97
CA SER A 159 11.08 9.25 -7.48
C SER A 159 11.29 8.96 -8.98
N VAL A 160 10.86 7.79 -9.42
CA VAL A 160 10.94 7.36 -10.83
C VAL A 160 9.55 7.11 -11.39
N PRO A 161 9.34 7.29 -12.70
CA PRO A 161 8.03 7.08 -13.30
C PRO A 161 7.61 5.62 -13.29
N ILE A 162 6.30 5.38 -13.13
CA ILE A 162 5.67 4.09 -13.38
C ILE A 162 5.14 4.08 -14.82
N PRO A 163 5.67 3.21 -15.72
CA PRO A 163 5.21 3.12 -17.10
C PRO A 163 3.69 2.94 -17.24
N GLY A 164 3.10 3.65 -18.22
CA GLY A 164 1.67 3.53 -18.53
C GLY A 164 0.70 4.22 -17.56
N THR A 165 1.19 5.03 -16.63
CA THR A 165 0.36 5.74 -15.62
C THR A 165 0.79 7.20 -15.47
N ASP A 166 0.08 8.02 -14.67
CA ASP A 166 0.50 9.37 -14.29
C ASP A 166 1.25 9.42 -12.94
N PHE A 167 1.80 8.29 -12.49
CA PHE A 167 2.48 8.19 -11.21
C PHE A 167 4.01 8.14 -11.31
N ASP A 168 4.64 8.73 -10.30
CA ASP A 168 6.01 8.45 -9.89
C ASP A 168 6.02 7.67 -8.58
N VAL A 169 7.06 6.87 -8.35
CA VAL A 169 7.24 6.06 -7.15
C VAL A 169 8.64 6.21 -6.57
N ARG A 170 8.71 6.23 -5.24
CA ARG A 170 9.94 6.05 -4.47
C ARG A 170 9.74 4.94 -3.45
N ILE A 171 10.77 4.12 -3.24
CA ILE A 171 10.73 2.99 -2.32
C ILE A 171 11.49 3.29 -1.03
N PHE A 172 11.08 2.67 0.07
CA PHE A 172 11.76 2.67 1.36
C PHE A 172 11.79 1.25 1.90
N ARG A 173 12.85 0.91 2.64
CA ARG A 173 12.89 -0.38 3.36
C ARG A 173 11.95 -0.35 4.57
N LEU A 174 11.32 -1.48 4.84
CA LEU A 174 10.63 -1.80 6.07
C LEU A 174 11.23 -3.08 6.65
N CYS A 175 11.03 -3.29 7.95
CA CYS A 175 11.53 -4.47 8.62
C CYS A 175 10.36 -5.42 8.90
N HIS A 176 10.41 -6.63 8.36
CA HIS A 176 9.39 -7.66 8.57
C HIS A 176 10.09 -8.93 9.05
N ILE A 177 10.55 -8.91 10.31
CA ILE A 177 11.50 -9.87 10.89
C ILE A 177 12.89 -9.75 10.24
N CYS A 178 13.58 -8.64 10.51
CA CYS A 178 14.90 -8.41 9.94
C CYS A 178 15.86 -9.59 10.22
N PRO A 179 16.67 -10.01 9.22
CA PRO A 179 17.02 -9.28 7.99
C PRO A 179 16.01 -9.43 6.84
N PHE A 180 14.89 -10.13 7.01
CA PHE A 180 13.86 -10.15 5.98
C PHE A 180 13.23 -8.74 5.85
N LEU A 181 13.22 -8.25 4.60
CA LEU A 181 12.79 -6.90 4.29
C LEU A 181 11.40 -6.92 3.64
N SER A 182 10.63 -5.91 4.04
CA SER A 182 9.46 -5.43 3.30
C SER A 182 9.76 -4.03 2.77
N SER A 183 8.80 -3.41 2.12
CA SER A 183 8.98 -2.07 1.58
C SER A 183 7.74 -1.19 1.68
N ALA A 184 8.01 0.11 1.72
CA ALA A 184 6.99 1.15 1.55
C ALA A 184 7.17 1.82 0.19
N PHE A 185 6.07 2.12 -0.47
CA PHE A 185 6.02 2.87 -1.72
C PHE A 185 5.38 4.23 -1.46
N LEU A 186 6.12 5.30 -1.72
CA LEU A 186 5.58 6.65 -1.83
C LEU A 186 5.20 6.90 -3.29
N ILE A 187 3.90 6.96 -3.57
CA ILE A 187 3.36 7.15 -4.92
C ILE A 187 2.85 8.58 -5.05
N SER A 188 3.38 9.32 -6.00
CA SER A 188 3.06 10.72 -6.24
C SER A 188 2.50 10.94 -7.64
N ARG A 189 1.59 11.90 -7.79
CA ARG A 189 1.08 12.31 -9.10
C ARG A 189 2.12 13.14 -9.86
N ARG A 190 2.31 12.86 -11.15
CA ARG A 190 3.08 13.67 -12.11
C ARG A 190 2.34 14.92 -12.60
N THR A 191 1.41 15.42 -11.80
CA THR A 191 0.66 16.65 -12.09
C THR A 191 1.18 17.78 -11.20
N TYR A 192 0.73 19.01 -11.47
CA TYR A 192 1.10 20.19 -10.69
C TYR A 192 0.74 20.10 -9.19
N SER A 193 -0.18 19.24 -8.78
CA SER A 193 -0.50 19.09 -7.36
C SER A 193 0.59 18.34 -6.59
N SER A 194 1.32 17.44 -7.27
CA SER A 194 2.32 16.55 -6.67
C SER A 194 1.81 15.84 -5.40
N GLU A 195 0.50 15.59 -5.33
CA GLU A 195 -0.11 14.91 -4.20
C GLU A 195 0.30 13.44 -4.19
N ALA A 196 0.31 12.85 -3.00
CA ALA A 196 0.90 11.54 -2.78
C ALA A 196 0.08 10.66 -1.84
N VAL A 197 0.26 9.36 -1.97
CA VAL A 197 -0.12 8.34 -1.00
C VAL A 197 1.10 7.51 -0.62
N LEU A 198 1.14 7.02 0.61
CA LEU A 198 2.18 6.14 1.09
C LEU A 198 1.58 4.77 1.40
N TYR A 199 2.09 3.73 0.75
CA TYR A 199 1.68 2.35 1.00
C TYR A 199 2.79 1.57 1.69
N LEU A 200 2.53 1.00 2.86
CA LEU A 200 3.47 0.10 3.55
C LEU A 200 3.00 -1.34 3.36
N GLY A 201 3.93 -2.23 3.03
CA GLY A 201 3.77 -3.66 3.24
C GLY A 201 3.80 -4.03 4.72
N ASP A 202 3.99 -5.31 5.02
CA ASP A 202 4.17 -5.77 6.40
C ASP A 202 5.37 -5.09 7.07
N THR A 203 5.23 -4.77 8.35
CA THR A 203 6.31 -4.16 9.12
C THR A 203 6.12 -4.37 10.63
N GLY A 204 7.21 -4.65 11.32
CA GLY A 204 7.27 -4.56 12.77
C GLY A 204 7.60 -3.14 13.24
N PRO A 205 7.39 -2.84 14.54
CA PRO A 205 7.72 -1.54 15.12
C PRO A 205 9.23 -1.40 15.35
N ASP A 206 9.77 -0.18 15.17
CA ASP A 206 11.22 0.08 15.20
C ASP A 206 11.87 -0.30 16.55
N ASP A 207 11.10 -0.18 17.63
CA ASP A 207 11.55 -0.50 18.99
C ASP A 207 11.69 -2.01 19.23
N VAL A 208 10.92 -2.83 18.51
CA VAL A 208 10.91 -4.30 18.63
C VAL A 208 11.84 -4.94 17.62
N GLU A 209 11.80 -4.48 16.37
CA GLU A 209 12.61 -5.04 15.30
C GLU A 209 14.10 -4.85 15.53
N LYS A 210 14.86 -5.92 15.30
CA LYS A 210 16.32 -5.95 15.46
C LYS A 210 16.97 -6.61 14.25
N MET A 211 18.15 -6.12 13.90
CA MET A 211 19.00 -6.70 12.88
C MET A 211 20.31 -7.15 13.52
N THR A 212 20.69 -8.40 13.27
CA THR A 212 21.95 -8.98 13.72
C THR A 212 22.89 -9.15 12.53
N LEU A 213 24.06 -8.51 12.61
CA LEU A 213 25.10 -8.58 11.59
C LEU A 213 25.90 -9.89 11.70
N PRO A 214 26.66 -10.30 10.66
CA PRO A 214 27.52 -11.49 10.70
C PRO A 214 28.54 -11.52 11.84
N ASN A 215 28.88 -10.35 12.42
CA ASN A 215 29.78 -10.23 13.58
C ASN A 215 29.03 -10.27 14.93
N ASN A 216 27.80 -10.76 14.97
CA ASN A 216 26.92 -10.84 16.15
C ASN A 216 26.52 -9.50 16.78
N ARG A 217 26.77 -8.36 16.11
CA ARG A 217 26.25 -7.07 16.57
C ARG A 217 24.77 -6.94 16.22
N THR A 218 23.95 -6.68 17.24
CA THR A 218 22.51 -6.42 17.07
C THR A 218 22.20 -4.92 17.22
N TYR A 219 21.33 -4.38 16.36
CA TYR A 219 20.86 -3.00 16.44
C TYR A 219 19.42 -2.85 15.92
N SER A 220 18.74 -1.76 16.26
CA SER A 220 17.44 -1.40 15.67
C SER A 220 17.67 -0.63 14.35
N PRO A 221 17.15 -1.10 13.20
CA PRO A 221 17.33 -0.41 11.92
C PRO A 221 16.74 1.00 11.87
N GLY A 222 15.63 1.24 12.57
CA GLY A 222 14.97 2.55 12.60
C GLY A 222 14.37 2.95 11.24
N TYR A 223 13.83 1.99 10.49
CA TYR A 223 13.36 2.20 9.13
C TYR A 223 12.05 3.00 9.10
N LEU A 224 11.13 2.78 10.05
CA LEU A 224 9.90 3.58 10.14
C LEU A 224 10.24 5.02 10.48
N LYS A 225 11.14 5.26 11.43
CA LYS A 225 11.60 6.62 11.76
C LYS A 225 12.20 7.34 10.56
N GLN A 226 13.03 6.67 9.75
CA GLN A 226 13.60 7.25 8.52
C GLN A 226 12.50 7.59 7.50
N LEU A 227 11.53 6.70 7.31
CA LEU A 227 10.37 6.93 6.47
C LEU A 227 9.55 8.13 6.95
N TRP A 228 9.27 8.23 8.26
CA TRP A 228 8.56 9.35 8.86
C TRP A 228 9.23 10.70 8.59
N GLN A 229 10.56 10.76 8.73
CA GLN A 229 11.33 11.96 8.40
C GLN A 229 11.21 12.31 6.91
N ALA A 230 11.29 11.31 6.02
CA ALA A 230 11.23 11.52 4.58
C ALA A 230 9.87 12.07 4.09
N ILE A 231 8.76 11.63 4.68
CA ILE A 231 7.41 12.06 4.27
C ILE A 231 6.92 13.34 4.97
N THR A 232 7.59 13.77 6.04
CA THR A 232 7.18 14.94 6.84
C THR A 232 6.94 16.20 5.99
N PRO A 233 7.80 16.57 5.01
CA PRO A 233 7.55 17.73 4.14
C PRO A 233 6.22 17.64 3.38
N LEU A 234 5.85 16.46 2.89
CA LEU A 234 4.59 16.25 2.15
C LEU A 234 3.36 16.41 3.05
N ILE A 235 3.48 16.09 4.33
CA ILE A 235 2.42 16.35 5.31
C ILE A 235 2.30 17.86 5.56
N ALA A 236 3.44 18.56 5.72
CA ALA A 236 3.47 20.00 5.96
C ALA A 236 2.87 20.80 4.80
N GLU A 237 3.12 20.34 3.58
CA GLU A 237 2.55 20.92 2.36
C GLU A 237 1.13 20.43 2.04
N ARG A 238 0.52 19.58 2.89
CA ARG A 238 -0.81 18.97 2.68
C ARG A 238 -0.93 18.16 1.38
N LYS A 239 0.20 17.63 0.90
CA LYS A 239 0.31 16.81 -0.32
C LYS A 239 0.10 15.33 -0.03
N LEU A 240 0.50 14.83 1.15
CA LEU A 240 0.25 13.45 1.54
C LEU A 240 -1.22 13.25 1.94
N LYS A 241 -1.96 12.44 1.18
CA LYS A 241 -3.40 12.19 1.40
C LYS A 241 -3.67 11.04 2.33
N ALA A 242 -2.89 9.97 2.21
CA ALA A 242 -3.08 8.77 3.02
C ALA A 242 -1.78 8.02 3.29
N ILE A 243 -1.79 7.29 4.41
CA ILE A 243 -0.80 6.27 4.77
C ILE A 243 -1.56 4.95 4.94
N PHE A 244 -1.24 3.95 4.11
CA PHE A 244 -1.68 2.58 4.32
C PHE A 244 -0.65 1.89 5.20
N ILE A 245 -1.09 1.33 6.31
CA ILE A 245 -0.21 0.66 7.27
C ILE A 245 -0.95 -0.51 7.92
N GLU A 246 -0.24 -1.62 8.08
CA GLU A 246 -0.82 -2.82 8.65
C GLU A 246 -1.14 -2.67 10.14
N VAL A 247 -2.18 -3.38 10.57
CA VAL A 247 -2.40 -3.70 11.99
C VAL A 247 -2.91 -5.13 12.05
N SER A 248 -1.97 -6.07 12.08
CA SER A 248 -2.32 -7.48 11.91
C SER A 248 -3.01 -8.09 13.13
N TYR A 249 -2.69 -7.63 14.35
CA TYR A 249 -3.15 -8.26 15.59
C TYR A 249 -3.82 -7.27 16.55
N PRO A 250 -4.82 -7.70 17.35
CA PRO A 250 -5.32 -6.91 18.48
C PRO A 250 -4.23 -6.65 19.53
N ASN A 251 -4.47 -5.69 20.42
CA ASN A 251 -3.63 -5.52 21.61
C ASN A 251 -3.65 -6.76 22.51
N GLY A 252 -2.69 -6.83 23.43
CA GLY A 252 -2.52 -7.97 24.34
C GLY A 252 -1.63 -9.09 23.77
N ARG A 253 -1.27 -9.04 22.48
CA ARG A 253 -0.21 -9.88 21.92
C ARG A 253 1.15 -9.37 22.37
N SER A 254 2.01 -10.27 22.86
CA SER A 254 3.34 -9.90 23.32
C SER A 254 4.24 -9.50 22.15
N SER A 255 5.18 -8.57 22.41
CA SER A 255 6.07 -8.01 21.38
C SER A 255 6.92 -9.07 20.66
N ASN A 256 7.30 -10.15 21.36
CA ASN A 256 8.06 -11.27 20.78
C ASN A 256 7.22 -12.23 19.93
N GLN A 257 5.89 -12.05 19.88
CA GLN A 257 4.94 -12.83 19.07
C GLN A 257 4.31 -11.99 17.96
N LEU A 258 4.87 -10.80 17.69
CA LEU A 258 4.41 -9.95 16.60
C LEU A 258 4.83 -10.48 15.23
N PHE A 259 5.95 -11.21 15.15
CA PHE A 259 6.48 -11.76 13.90
C PHE A 259 6.53 -10.72 12.76
N GLY A 260 7.06 -9.52 13.05
CA GLY A 260 7.17 -8.47 12.05
C GLY A 260 5.88 -7.73 11.73
N HIS A 261 4.95 -7.65 12.68
CA HIS A 261 3.65 -6.98 12.50
C HIS A 261 3.30 -6.00 13.63
N LEU A 262 2.21 -5.25 13.45
CA LEU A 262 1.73 -4.25 14.41
C LEU A 262 0.46 -4.68 15.16
N THR A 263 0.32 -4.15 16.37
CA THR A 263 -0.95 -4.01 17.10
C THR A 263 -1.40 -2.55 17.12
N PRO A 264 -2.64 -2.22 17.50
CA PRO A 264 -3.06 -0.84 17.69
C PRO A 264 -2.12 -0.01 18.58
N GLU A 265 -1.64 -0.55 19.70
CA GLU A 265 -0.68 0.14 20.58
C GLU A 265 0.63 0.48 19.87
N TRP A 266 1.18 -0.46 19.09
CA TRP A 266 2.40 -0.23 18.33
C TRP A 266 2.20 0.77 17.20
N LEU A 267 1.09 0.67 16.46
CA LEU A 267 0.73 1.67 15.45
C LEU A 267 0.63 3.07 16.08
N LEU A 268 -0.07 3.22 17.19
CA LEU A 268 -0.23 4.50 17.87
C LEU A 268 1.12 5.05 18.35
N LYS A 269 2.06 4.19 18.77
CA LYS A 269 3.42 4.60 19.14
C LYS A 269 4.18 5.16 17.93
N GLU A 270 4.13 4.47 16.80
CA GLU A 270 4.78 4.91 15.55
C GLU A 270 4.16 6.21 15.00
N LEU A 271 2.84 6.33 15.00
CA LEU A 271 2.15 7.56 14.61
C LEU A 271 2.47 8.71 15.56
N ASN A 272 2.71 8.43 16.85
CA ASN A 272 3.19 9.44 17.80
C ASN A 272 4.63 9.90 17.50
N VAL A 273 5.49 9.03 16.99
CA VAL A 273 6.82 9.43 16.49
C VAL A 273 6.67 10.36 15.30
N LEU A 274 5.85 10.00 14.31
CA LEU A 274 5.56 10.86 13.16
C LEU A 274 4.97 12.22 13.59
N ARG A 275 4.06 12.21 14.57
CA ARG A 275 3.41 13.41 15.11
C ARG A 275 4.37 14.40 15.77
N ARG A 276 5.55 13.96 16.21
CA ARG A 276 6.61 14.84 16.72
C ARG A 276 7.26 15.67 15.60
N TYR A 277 7.24 15.19 14.36
CA TYR A 277 7.74 15.95 13.21
C TYR A 277 6.69 16.89 12.65
N HIS A 278 5.43 16.45 12.53
CA HIS A 278 4.32 17.34 12.15
C HIS A 278 2.94 16.80 12.53
N LYS A 279 1.93 17.68 12.62
CA LYS A 279 0.53 17.29 12.85
C LYS A 279 -0.01 16.54 11.64
N ILE A 280 -0.57 15.35 11.87
CA ILE A 280 -1.02 14.47 10.78
C ILE A 280 -2.55 14.40 10.64
N ASN A 281 -3.30 15.34 11.23
CA ASN A 281 -4.77 15.34 11.22
C ASN A 281 -5.39 15.38 9.80
N ASN A 282 -4.63 15.85 8.81
CA ASN A 282 -5.08 15.94 7.41
C ASN A 282 -4.76 14.68 6.58
N VAL A 283 -4.13 13.67 7.18
CA VAL A 283 -3.73 12.42 6.51
C VAL A 283 -4.65 11.30 6.96
N LYS A 284 -5.27 10.59 6.01
CA LYS A 284 -6.05 9.37 6.28
C LYS A 284 -5.10 8.23 6.62
N ILE A 285 -5.32 7.52 7.72
CA ILE A 285 -4.57 6.32 8.09
C ILE A 285 -5.42 5.11 7.73
N ILE A 286 -5.06 4.45 6.64
CA ILE A 286 -5.79 3.31 6.10
C ILE A 286 -5.22 2.04 6.72
N ILE A 287 -6.03 1.35 7.52
CA ILE A 287 -5.61 0.14 8.23
C ILE A 287 -5.70 -1.06 7.29
N THR A 288 -4.59 -1.75 7.07
CA THR A 288 -4.49 -2.89 6.15
C THR A 288 -4.13 -4.18 6.89
N HIS A 289 -4.23 -5.31 6.17
CA HIS A 289 -3.63 -6.60 6.55
C HIS A 289 -4.02 -7.12 7.94
N ILE A 290 -5.28 -6.97 8.35
CA ILE A 290 -5.76 -7.53 9.61
C ILE A 290 -5.82 -9.05 9.47
N LYS A 291 -5.17 -9.82 10.34
CA LYS A 291 -5.23 -11.29 10.31
C LYS A 291 -6.66 -11.74 10.63
N PRO A 292 -7.22 -12.75 9.95
CA PRO A 292 -8.62 -13.17 10.15
C PRO A 292 -8.80 -14.06 11.39
N GLU A 293 -8.14 -13.70 12.48
CA GLU A 293 -8.39 -14.30 13.79
C GLU A 293 -9.79 -13.92 14.29
N LYS A 294 -10.41 -14.80 15.07
CA LYS A 294 -11.77 -14.60 15.57
C LYS A 294 -11.90 -13.24 16.26
N ASN A 295 -12.82 -12.41 15.75
CA ASN A 295 -13.09 -11.04 16.22
C ASN A 295 -11.94 -10.02 16.07
N ALA A 296 -10.77 -10.38 15.52
CA ALA A 296 -9.60 -9.50 15.50
C ALA A 296 -9.91 -8.14 14.87
N ARG A 297 -10.56 -8.15 13.69
CA ARG A 297 -10.98 -6.93 13.00
C ARG A 297 -11.86 -6.01 13.87
N ASN A 298 -12.89 -6.57 14.50
CA ASN A 298 -13.79 -5.79 15.36
C ASN A 298 -13.07 -5.25 16.60
N THR A 299 -12.15 -6.03 17.17
CA THR A 299 -11.34 -5.61 18.32
C THR A 299 -10.38 -4.49 17.95
N ILE A 300 -9.61 -4.64 16.86
CA ILE A 300 -8.68 -3.63 16.35
C ILE A 300 -9.42 -2.31 16.04
N ILE A 301 -10.58 -2.37 15.40
CA ILE A 301 -11.41 -1.19 15.13
C ILE A 301 -11.77 -0.48 16.45
N LYS A 302 -12.21 -1.22 17.47
CA LYS A 302 -12.55 -0.66 18.78
C LYS A 302 -11.33 -0.04 19.48
N GLU A 303 -10.19 -0.72 19.46
CA GLU A 303 -8.94 -0.28 20.08
C GLU A 303 -8.37 0.99 19.43
N LEU A 304 -8.45 1.10 18.10
CA LEU A 304 -8.02 2.31 17.39
C LEU A 304 -9.03 3.45 17.55
N ASN A 305 -10.34 3.15 17.54
CA ASN A 305 -11.37 4.16 17.72
C ASN A 305 -11.44 4.72 19.16
N SER A 306 -11.05 3.95 20.17
CA SER A 306 -10.94 4.45 21.55
C SER A 306 -9.81 5.47 21.71
N ALA A 307 -8.82 5.44 20.81
CA ALA A 307 -7.73 6.40 20.73
C ALA A 307 -8.06 7.64 19.87
N THR A 308 -9.33 7.84 19.47
CA THR A 308 -9.76 8.98 18.63
C THR A 308 -9.51 10.35 19.28
N SER A 309 -9.42 10.42 20.61
CA SER A 309 -8.99 11.63 21.34
C SER A 309 -7.60 12.14 20.91
N LEU A 310 -6.79 11.30 20.26
CA LEU A 310 -5.47 11.66 19.72
C LEU A 310 -5.54 12.36 18.36
N GLY A 311 -6.71 12.44 17.73
CA GLY A 311 -6.95 13.18 16.48
C GLY A 311 -6.46 12.49 15.20
N PHE A 312 -6.27 11.16 15.22
CA PHE A 312 -5.94 10.37 14.04
C PHE A 312 -7.21 10.04 13.23
N ASN A 313 -7.09 10.05 11.90
CA ASN A 313 -8.20 9.77 10.98
C ASN A 313 -8.08 8.34 10.42
N PHE A 314 -8.53 7.34 11.19
CA PHE A 314 -8.48 5.94 10.79
C PHE A 314 -9.58 5.59 9.79
N VAL A 315 -9.20 4.85 8.74
CA VAL A 315 -10.11 4.30 7.72
C VAL A 315 -9.91 2.79 7.68
N PHE A 316 -11.01 2.04 7.68
CA PHE A 316 -11.02 0.57 7.65
C PHE A 316 -11.60 0.09 6.32
N PRO A 317 -10.78 -0.26 5.32
CA PRO A 317 -11.24 -0.65 4.00
C PRO A 317 -12.13 -1.89 4.03
N THR A 318 -13.21 -1.89 3.25
CA THR A 318 -13.98 -3.10 2.95
C THR A 318 -13.60 -3.58 1.56
N GLN A 319 -13.39 -4.88 1.40
CA GLN A 319 -13.11 -5.48 0.11
C GLN A 319 -14.16 -5.06 -0.93
N GLY A 320 -13.70 -4.71 -2.14
CA GLY A 320 -14.54 -4.25 -3.25
C GLY A 320 -15.14 -2.85 -3.09
N ARG A 321 -15.03 -2.18 -1.94
CA ARG A 321 -15.62 -0.83 -1.75
C ARG A 321 -14.60 0.27 -2.00
N GLY A 322 -14.83 1.05 -3.05
CA GLY A 322 -13.97 2.14 -3.47
C GLY A 322 -13.81 3.25 -2.41
N ILE A 323 -12.60 3.80 -2.31
CA ILE A 323 -12.24 4.88 -1.38
C ILE A 323 -11.73 6.07 -2.19
N TRP A 324 -12.27 7.25 -1.92
CA TRP A 324 -11.87 8.52 -2.54
C TRP A 324 -10.94 9.27 -1.58
N LEU A 325 -9.70 9.52 -2.01
CA LEU A 325 -8.65 10.09 -1.16
C LEU A 325 -8.39 11.56 -1.40
#